data_AF-A0A820M1X2-F1
#
_entry.id   AF-A0A820M1X2-F1
#
_cell.length_a   1.000
_cell.length_b   1.000
_cell.length_c   1.000
_cell.angle_alpha   90.00
_cell.angle_beta   90.00
_cell.angle_gamma   90.00
#
_symmetry.space_group_name_H-M   'P 1'
#
loop_
_entity.id
_entity.type
_entity.pdbx_description
1 polymer ?
#
loop_
_entity_poly.entity_id
_entity_poly.type
_entity_poly.pdbx_seq_one_letter_code
_entity_poly.pdbx_strand_id
1 'polypeptide(L)' 'LPLAVTLALAYAVRKMMTDNNLVRHLNACETMGNASTICSDKTGTLTTNRMTVIQSYIT' A
#
# COMPACT_ATOMS: atom_id res chain seq x y z
N LEU A 1 -9.37 -23.74 16.38
CA LEU A 1 -9.58 -22.29 16.19
C LEU A 1 -8.38 -21.54 15.59
N PRO A 2 -7.15 -21.59 16.14
CA PRO A 2 -6.06 -20.73 15.66
C PRO A 2 -5.60 -21.06 14.24
N LEU A 3 -5.70 -22.34 13.83
CA LEU A 3 -5.38 -22.80 12.48
C LEU A 3 -6.23 -22.14 11.39
N ALA A 4 -7.53 -21.91 11.65
CA ALA A 4 -8.42 -21.27 10.69
C ALA A 4 -8.03 -19.81 10.45
N VAL A 5 -7.64 -19.10 11.53
CA VAL A 5 -7.17 -17.72 11.47
C VAL A 5 -5.85 -17.62 10.72
N THR A 6 -4.89 -18.51 11.00
CA THR A 6 -3.62 -18.55 10.26
C THR A 6 -3.80 -18.87 8.78
N LEU A 7 -4.74 -19.74 8.42
CA LEU A 7 -5.03 -20.08 7.02
C LEU A 7 -5.64 -18.88 6.28
N ALA A 8 -6.58 -18.19 6.91
CA ALA A 8 -7.21 -16.99 6.37
C ALA A 8 -6.19 -15.85 6.17
N LEU A 9 -5.32 -15.61 7.16
CA LEU A 9 -4.23 -14.63 7.05
C LEU A 9 -3.19 -15.01 5.98
N ALA A 10 -2.82 -16.29 5.87
CA ALA A 10 -1.90 -16.74 4.83
C ALA A 10 -2.47 -16.51 3.41
N TYR A 11 -3.77 -16.74 3.23
CA TYR A 11 -4.46 -16.43 1.97
C TYR A 11 -4.52 -14.93 1.70
N ALA A 12 -4.88 -14.12 2.71
CA ALA A 12 -4.94 -12.66 2.59
C ALA A 12 -3.58 -12.04 2.27
N VAL A 13 -2.49 -12.52 2.89
CA VAL A 13 -1.12 -12.08 2.59
C VAL A 13 -0.74 -12.39 1.14
N ARG A 14 -1.12 -13.57 0.64
CA ARG A 14 -0.85 -13.95 -0.75
C ARG A 14 -1.60 -13.04 -1.74
N LYS A 15 -2.83 -12.63 -1.42
CA LYS A 15 -3.60 -11.66 -2.21
C LYS A 15 -3.00 -10.25 -2.13
N MET A 16 -2.56 -9.80 -0.95
CA MET A 16 -1.89 -8.50 -0.82
C MET A 16 -0.59 -8.43 -1.64
N MET A 17 0.14 -9.54 -1.73
CA MET A 17 1.34 -9.61 -2.55
C MET A 17 1.04 -9.42 -4.05
N THR A 18 -0.09 -9.91 -4.56
CA THR A 18 -0.51 -9.65 -5.95
C THR A 18 -0.93 -8.21 -6.18
N ASP A 19 -1.40 -7.53 -5.13
CA ASP A 19 -1.77 -6.11 -5.15
C ASP A 19 -0.55 -5.18 -4.93
N ASN A 20 0.68 -5.69 -5.13
CA ASN A 20 1.95 -5.01 -4.90
C ASN A 20 2.21 -4.58 -3.44
N ASN A 21 1.52 -5.18 -2.47
CA ASN A 21 1.72 -4.93 -1.05
C ASN A 21 2.47 -6.11 -0.40
N LEU A 22 3.79 -5.97 -0.26
CA LEU A 22 4.62 -6.98 0.39
C LEU A 22 4.49 -6.90 1.92
N VAL A 23 3.67 -7.78 2.48
CA VAL A 23 3.47 -7.89 3.92
C VAL A 23 4.60 -8.71 4.58
N ARG A 24 5.42 -8.08 5.42
CA ARG A 24 6.56 -8.74 6.11
C ARG A 24 6.18 -9.39 7.45
N HIS A 25 5.08 -8.95 8.06
CA HIS A 25 4.56 -9.48 9.31
C HIS A 25 3.06 -9.77 9.16
N LEU A 26 2.60 -10.97 9.54
CA LEU A 26 1.21 -11.39 9.37
C LEU A 26 0.22 -10.38 10.00
N ASN A 27 0.57 -9.79 11.14
CA ASN A 27 -0.25 -8.79 11.83
C ASN A 27 -0.50 -7.54 10.98
N ALA A 28 0.43 -7.17 10.09
CA ALA A 28 0.26 -6.01 9.21
C ALA A 28 -0.82 -6.25 8.14
N CYS A 29 -1.09 -7.52 7.77
CA CYS A 29 -2.18 -7.87 6.86
C CYS A 29 -3.54 -7.53 7.49
N GLU A 30 -3.70 -7.85 8.77
CA GLU A 30 -4.91 -7.51 9.53
C GLU A 30 -5.06 -5.99 9.71
N THR A 31 -3.99 -5.30 10.10
CA THR A 31 -3.99 -3.83 10.26
C THR A 31 -4.35 -3.12 8.96
N MET A 32 -3.81 -3.56 7.82
CA MET A 32 -4.11 -2.96 6.51
C MET A 32 -5.57 -3.19 6.09
N GLY A 33 -6.14 -4.35 6.43
CA GLY A 33 -7.55 -4.66 6.17
C GLY A 33 -8.53 -3.78 6.97
N ASN A 34 -8.11 -3.28 8.13
CA ASN A 34 -8.92 -2.42 9.01
C ASN A 34 -8.50 -0.94 8.99
N ALA A 35 -7.62 -0.53 8.06
CA ALA A 35 -7.15 0.85 8.01
C ALA A 35 -8.27 1.79 7.50
N SER A 36 -8.70 2.75 8.33
CA SER A 36 -9.71 3.76 7.97
C SER A 36 -9.10 5.06 7.41
N THR A 37 -7.80 5.27 7.59
CA THR A 37 -7.10 6.48 7.16
C THR A 37 -5.69 6.12 6.71
N ILE A 38 -5.30 6.60 5.53
CA ILE A 38 -3.97 6.36 4.94
C ILE A 38 -3.23 7.69 4.89
N CYS A 39 -2.16 7.79 5.67
CA CYS A 39 -1.24 8.92 5.61
C CYS A 39 -0.21 8.66 4.50
N SER A 40 -0.53 9.07 3.28
CA SER A 40 0.39 8.94 2.13
C SER A 40 1.31 10.15 2.00
N ASP A 41 2.57 9.91 1.63
CA ASP A 41 3.49 10.99 1.28
C ASP A 41 3.20 11.52 -0.15
N LYS A 42 3.57 12.77 -0.42
CA LYS A 42 3.31 13.40 -1.72
C LYS A 42 4.34 12.99 -2.76
N THR A 43 5.62 13.26 -2.51
CA THR A 43 6.67 13.13 -3.53
C THR A 43 7.13 11.68 -3.62
N GLY A 44 6.98 11.03 -4.78
CA GLY A 44 7.38 9.64 -4.97
C GLY A 44 6.36 8.58 -4.49
N THR A 45 5.25 9.00 -3.88
CA THR A 45 4.09 8.13 -3.60
C THR A 45 2.85 8.61 -4.37
N LEU A 46 2.38 9.85 -4.18
CA LEU A 46 1.28 10.41 -4.99
C LEU A 46 1.75 10.95 -6.35
N THR A 47 2.96 11.50 -6.40
CA THR A 47 3.59 11.95 -7.65
C THR A 47 4.62 10.93 -8.13
N THR A 48 4.81 10.82 -9.44
CA THR A 48 5.83 9.96 -10.06
C THR A 48 7.26 10.46 -9.85
N ASN A 49 7.45 11.48 -9.01
CA ASN A 49 8.71 12.20 -8.79
C ASN A 49 9.41 12.66 -10.09
N ARG A 50 8.64 12.87 -11.16
CA ARG A 50 9.10 13.41 -12.43
C ARG A 50 8.58 14.84 -12.58
N MET A 51 9.44 15.80 -12.27
CA MET A 51 9.11 17.22 -12.38
C MET A 51 9.10 17.64 -13.84
N THR A 52 7.99 18.22 -14.30
CA THR A 52 7.84 18.78 -15.64
C THR A 52 7.43 20.25 -15.54
N VAL A 53 7.96 21.08 -16.44
CA VAL A 53 7.52 22.47 -16.55
C VAL A 53 6.19 22.46 -17.29
N ILE A 54 5.12 22.86 -16.59
CA ILE A 54 3.76 22.88 -17.16
C ILE A 54 3.47 24.23 -17.84
N GLN A 55 4.10 25.31 -17.38
CA GLN A 55 3.83 26.65 -17.87
C GLN A 55 5.09 27.51 -17.79
N SER A 56 5.39 28.20 -18.89
CA SER A 56 6.41 29.24 -18.96
C SER A 56 5.84 30.44 -19.70
N TYR A 57 5.89 31.61 -19.08
CA TYR A 57 5.58 32.87 -19.75
C TYR A 57 6.86 33.41 -20.38
N ILE A 58 6.83 33.54 -21.70
CA ILE A 58 7.86 34.25 -22.47
C ILE A 58 7.20 35.55 -22.92
N THR A 59 7.81 36.67 -22.54
CA THR A 59 7.38 38.04 -22.88
C THR A 59 7.74 38.36 -24.33
#